data_AF-A0A2U3QDF3-F1
#
_entry.id   AF-A0A2U3QDF3-F1
#
_cell.length_a   1.000
_cell.length_b   1.000
_cell.length_c   1.000
_cell.angle_alpha   90.00
_cell.angle_beta   90.00
_cell.angle_gamma   90.00
#
_symmetry.space_group_name_H-M   'P 1'
#
loop_
_entity.id
_entity.type
_entity.pdbx_description
1 polymer ?
#
loop_
_entity_poly.entity_id
_entity_poly.type
_entity_poly.pdbx_seq_one_letter_code
_entity_poly.pdbx_strand_id
1 'polypeptide(L)'
;MSFRRGIRQDDFRKALEALARQDGWWRDVLADPSLIIGVRNEYLNVYWQGQSIFKVSFKGGKVTTTTHEKYLLNPDLKDQISLFDGKFAFGEAEQRMLTREYEGAKTLEKLKRAASLYSGREKEGVHEIATSNRSVVDVEIAINASGAPGVGRSLPRMDLANFETTASGIDLVFWEAKTFSNPELENGKIFHQIKDYRAVIDLHKTEIDDSYRWVAKNLTEMAEWSNGHRSVAEAVGAVAKGEKINVSNANIGLLVYDFTADQRDRKDKDGKTLNDRVIESLADLGVGPKRIRFKGTTKDLYI
;
A
#
# COMPACT_ATOMS: atom_id res chain seq x y z
N MET A 1 -4.97 17.17 13.44
CA MET A 1 -5.80 16.94 12.22
C MET A 1 -6.42 15.56 12.37
N SER A 2 -7.72 15.43 12.12
CA SER A 2 -8.44 14.16 12.14
C SER A 2 -7.95 13.22 11.03
N PHE A 3 -7.95 11.91 11.31
CA PHE A 3 -7.73 10.89 10.29
C PHE A 3 -8.93 10.88 9.33
N ARG A 4 -8.67 10.92 8.03
CA ARG A 4 -9.74 10.87 7.02
C ARG A 4 -9.27 10.13 5.77
N ARG A 5 -10.07 9.19 5.33
CA ARG A 5 -10.01 8.55 4.02
C ARG A 5 -11.38 8.62 3.34
N GLY A 6 -11.37 8.35 2.04
CA GLY A 6 -12.55 8.30 1.19
C GLY A 6 -12.59 9.43 0.18
N ILE A 7 -13.09 9.10 -1.00
CA ILE A 7 -13.64 10.06 -1.95
C ILE A 7 -15.13 10.19 -1.63
N ARG A 8 -15.49 11.25 -0.91
CA ARG A 8 -16.88 11.51 -0.50
C ARG A 8 -17.57 12.50 -1.42
N GLN A 9 -16.80 13.32 -2.13
CA GLN A 9 -17.34 14.23 -3.14
C GLN A 9 -17.99 13.46 -4.29
N ASP A 10 -19.29 13.67 -4.47
CA ASP A 10 -20.07 12.97 -5.48
C ASP A 10 -19.61 13.30 -6.91
N ASP A 11 -19.33 14.58 -7.18
CA ASP A 11 -18.83 15.04 -8.48
C ASP A 11 -17.49 14.40 -8.85
N PHE A 12 -16.61 14.18 -7.87
CA PHE A 12 -15.35 13.50 -8.12
C PHE A 12 -15.59 12.03 -8.53
N ARG A 13 -16.46 11.32 -7.80
CA ARG A 13 -16.78 9.92 -8.14
C ARG A 13 -17.44 9.80 -9.51
N LYS A 14 -18.41 10.65 -9.83
CA LYS A 14 -19.05 10.72 -11.16
C LYS A 14 -18.04 11.00 -12.27
N ALA A 15 -17.07 11.88 -12.03
CA ALA A 15 -16.04 12.18 -13.00
C ALA A 15 -15.06 11.00 -13.20
N LEU A 16 -14.72 10.25 -12.14
CA LEU A 16 -13.94 9.02 -12.24
C LEU A 16 -14.70 7.91 -13.00
N GLU A 17 -15.99 7.74 -12.73
CA GLU A 17 -16.85 6.82 -13.46
C GLU A 17 -16.90 7.16 -14.96
N ALA A 18 -17.08 8.44 -15.29
CA ALA A 18 -17.09 8.89 -16.67
C ALA A 18 -15.76 8.63 -17.38
N LEU A 19 -14.63 8.83 -16.70
CA LEU A 19 -13.30 8.50 -17.23
C LEU A 19 -13.09 7.00 -17.41
N ALA A 20 -13.71 6.14 -16.60
CA ALA A 20 -13.56 4.69 -16.71
C ALA A 20 -14.18 4.15 -18.01
N ARG A 21 -15.16 4.88 -18.56
CA ARG A 21 -15.83 4.55 -19.83
C ARG A 21 -15.11 5.11 -21.07
N GLN A 22 -14.04 5.87 -20.88
CA GLN A 22 -13.29 6.50 -21.96
C GLN A 22 -11.92 5.84 -22.11
N ASP A 23 -11.41 5.81 -23.33
CA ASP A 23 -10.01 5.47 -23.60
C ASP A 23 -9.10 6.48 -22.89
N GLY A 24 -8.19 5.97 -22.05
CA GLY A 24 -7.26 6.83 -21.33
C GLY A 24 -6.67 6.17 -20.09
N TRP A 25 -5.85 6.96 -19.39
CA TRP A 25 -5.05 6.49 -18.25
C TRP A 25 -5.87 5.84 -17.15
N TRP A 26 -7.07 6.34 -16.87
CA TRP A 26 -7.87 5.80 -15.77
C TRP A 26 -8.44 4.42 -16.11
N ARG A 27 -8.91 4.23 -17.35
CA ARG A 27 -9.36 2.92 -17.81
C ARG A 27 -8.21 1.91 -17.78
N ASP A 28 -7.01 2.29 -18.21
CA ASP A 28 -5.83 1.40 -18.17
C ASP A 28 -5.44 1.04 -16.73
N VAL A 29 -5.48 2.00 -15.80
CA VAL A 29 -5.25 1.74 -14.37
C VAL A 29 -6.30 0.77 -13.82
N LEU A 30 -7.57 0.95 -14.16
CA LEU A 30 -8.63 0.02 -13.73
C LEU A 30 -8.46 -1.37 -14.37
N ALA A 31 -7.97 -1.45 -15.60
CA ALA A 31 -7.74 -2.71 -16.32
C ALA A 31 -6.51 -3.50 -15.84
N ASP A 32 -5.57 -2.85 -15.13
CA ASP A 32 -4.35 -3.48 -14.61
C ASP A 32 -4.50 -3.86 -13.11
N PRO A 33 -4.89 -5.10 -12.76
CA PRO A 33 -5.07 -5.51 -11.37
C PRO A 33 -3.76 -5.59 -10.58
N SER A 34 -2.60 -5.48 -11.22
CA SER A 34 -1.30 -5.42 -10.52
C SER A 34 -1.06 -4.06 -9.86
N LEU A 35 -1.83 -3.02 -10.20
CA LEU A 35 -1.76 -1.72 -9.53
C LEU A 35 -2.66 -1.67 -8.31
N ILE A 36 -2.16 -1.07 -7.23
CA ILE A 36 -2.91 -0.82 -6.00
C ILE A 36 -3.45 0.60 -6.03
N ILE A 37 -4.75 0.77 -5.77
CA ILE A 37 -5.39 2.09 -5.69
C ILE A 37 -5.60 2.43 -4.22
N GLY A 38 -4.75 3.31 -3.69
CA GLY A 38 -4.89 3.84 -2.35
C GLY A 38 -5.86 5.02 -2.32
N VAL A 39 -6.99 4.84 -1.64
CA VAL A 39 -7.98 5.90 -1.40
C VAL A 39 -7.50 6.78 -0.24
N ARG A 40 -7.47 8.09 -0.43
CA ARG A 40 -7.00 9.08 0.55
C ARG A 40 -8.13 10.06 0.88
N ASN A 41 -7.84 11.20 1.51
CA ASN A 41 -8.84 12.22 1.77
C ASN A 41 -9.09 13.05 0.51
N GLU A 42 -10.11 12.69 -0.28
CA GLU A 42 -10.46 13.37 -1.55
C GLU A 42 -9.34 13.38 -2.61
N TYR A 43 -8.50 12.35 -2.61
CA TYR A 43 -7.57 12.04 -3.70
C TYR A 43 -7.25 10.54 -3.72
N LEU A 44 -6.71 10.04 -4.82
CA LEU A 44 -6.22 8.67 -4.97
C LEU A 44 -4.72 8.70 -5.21
N ASN A 45 -4.02 7.67 -4.72
CA ASN A 45 -2.69 7.33 -5.19
C ASN A 45 -2.75 5.98 -5.89
N VAL A 46 -2.12 5.85 -7.04
CA VAL A 46 -1.95 4.57 -7.75
C VAL A 46 -0.53 4.10 -7.53
N TYR A 47 -0.36 2.90 -6.99
CA TYR A 47 0.94 2.37 -6.60
C TYR A 47 1.38 1.18 -7.45
N TRP A 48 2.67 1.18 -7.76
CA TRP A 48 3.43 0.04 -8.30
C TRP A 48 4.65 -0.19 -7.40
N GLN A 49 4.78 -1.37 -6.80
CA GLN A 49 5.92 -1.75 -5.95
C GLN A 49 6.32 -0.68 -4.90
N GLY A 50 5.33 -0.12 -4.20
CA GLY A 50 5.52 0.93 -3.17
C GLY A 50 5.85 2.32 -3.71
N GLN A 51 5.78 2.53 -5.02
CA GLN A 51 5.92 3.84 -5.67
C GLN A 51 4.56 4.37 -6.12
N SER A 52 4.21 5.59 -5.70
CA SER A 52 3.00 6.27 -6.20
C SER A 52 3.24 6.80 -7.60
N ILE A 53 2.86 6.04 -8.63
CA ILE A 53 3.03 6.43 -10.04
C ILE A 53 2.02 7.48 -10.49
N PHE A 54 0.85 7.54 -9.84
CA PHE A 54 -0.11 8.63 -10.00
C PHE A 54 -0.60 9.12 -8.65
N LYS A 55 -0.84 10.43 -8.57
CA LYS A 55 -1.72 11.08 -7.61
C LYS A 55 -2.86 11.73 -8.37
N VAL A 56 -4.07 11.26 -8.12
CA VAL A 56 -5.31 11.68 -8.79
C VAL A 56 -6.11 12.55 -7.83
N SER A 57 -6.54 13.73 -8.26
CA SER A 57 -7.25 14.71 -7.42
C SER A 57 -8.37 15.38 -8.23
N PHE A 58 -9.34 15.98 -7.54
CA PHE A 58 -10.40 16.74 -8.19
C PHE A 58 -10.20 18.24 -7.95
N LYS A 59 -10.07 19.01 -9.04
CA LYS A 59 -9.82 20.46 -8.98
C LYS A 59 -10.59 21.15 -10.10
N GLY A 60 -11.33 22.21 -9.76
CA GLY A 60 -12.08 23.00 -10.74
C GLY A 60 -13.09 22.17 -11.55
N GLY A 61 -13.75 21.20 -10.90
CA GLY A 61 -14.73 20.33 -11.56
C GLY A 61 -14.12 19.25 -12.47
N LYS A 62 -12.79 19.05 -12.45
CA LYS A 62 -12.10 18.07 -13.29
C LYS A 62 -11.19 17.15 -12.49
N VAL A 63 -11.10 15.90 -12.93
CA VAL A 63 -10.07 14.97 -12.46
C VAL A 63 -8.74 15.42 -13.03
N THR A 64 -7.75 15.54 -12.16
CA THR A 64 -6.37 15.91 -12.47
C THR A 64 -5.45 14.84 -11.94
N THR A 65 -4.41 14.51 -12.71
CA THR A 65 -3.45 13.47 -12.34
C THR A 65 -2.05 14.05 -12.42
N THR A 66 -1.24 13.71 -11.42
CA THR A 66 0.18 14.10 -11.34
C THR A 66 1.04 12.87 -11.13
N THR A 67 2.28 12.90 -11.61
CA THR A 67 3.29 11.87 -11.40
C THR A 67 4.60 12.52 -11.00
N HIS A 68 5.52 11.75 -10.41
CA HIS A 68 6.86 12.25 -10.10
C HIS A 68 7.71 12.29 -11.38
N GLU A 69 8.46 13.36 -11.60
CA GLU A 69 9.26 13.58 -12.82
C GLU A 69 10.19 12.41 -13.16
N LYS A 70 10.80 11.80 -12.13
CA LYS A 70 11.66 10.60 -12.26
C LYS A 70 11.00 9.39 -12.94
N TYR A 71 9.67 9.29 -12.95
CA TYR A 71 8.93 8.23 -13.65
C TYR A 71 8.68 8.56 -15.12
N LEU A 72 8.84 9.82 -15.53
CA LEU A 72 8.74 10.23 -16.93
C LEU A 72 10.02 9.91 -17.71
N LEU A 73 11.13 9.58 -17.05
CA LEU A 73 12.33 9.10 -17.72
C LEU A 73 12.00 7.88 -18.58
N ASN A 74 12.37 7.93 -19.86
CA ASN A 74 12.08 6.86 -20.81
C ASN A 74 12.99 5.65 -20.52
N PRO A 75 12.45 4.52 -20.03
CA PRO A 75 13.26 3.35 -19.65
C PRO A 75 13.74 2.55 -20.86
N ASP A 76 13.31 2.89 -22.08
CA ASP A 76 13.69 2.17 -23.31
C ASP A 76 15.01 2.69 -23.92
N LEU A 77 15.58 3.76 -23.38
CA LEU A 77 16.86 4.29 -23.84
C LEU A 77 18.01 3.35 -23.45
N LYS A 78 18.80 2.95 -24.45
CA LYS A 78 19.95 2.03 -24.29
C LYS A 78 21.27 2.62 -24.78
N ASP A 79 21.21 3.70 -25.55
CA ASP A 79 22.38 4.32 -26.17
C ASP A 79 23.19 5.10 -25.14
N GLN A 80 24.50 5.18 -25.35
CA GLN A 80 25.38 6.01 -24.54
C GLN A 80 25.35 7.47 -25.03
N ILE A 81 25.38 8.42 -24.09
CA ILE A 81 25.54 9.84 -24.39
C ILE A 81 27.00 10.20 -24.17
N SER A 82 27.64 10.76 -25.21
CA SER A 82 29.03 11.20 -25.11
C SER A 82 29.16 12.39 -24.15
N LEU A 83 30.20 12.38 -23.33
CA LEU A 83 30.63 13.50 -22.49
C LEU A 83 31.88 14.11 -23.11
N PHE A 84 31.77 15.34 -23.60
CA PHE A 84 32.90 16.07 -24.18
C PHE A 84 33.00 17.44 -23.53
N ASP A 85 34.21 17.82 -23.11
CA ASP A 85 34.47 19.12 -22.47
C ASP A 85 33.51 19.43 -21.30
N GLY A 86 33.29 18.43 -20.44
CA GLY A 86 32.41 18.54 -19.27
C GLY A 86 30.91 18.66 -19.58
N LYS A 87 30.47 18.46 -20.83
CA LYS A 87 29.06 18.55 -21.25
C LYS A 87 28.57 17.27 -21.94
N PHE A 88 27.37 16.84 -21.58
CA PHE A 88 26.70 15.74 -22.27
C PHE A 88 26.15 16.21 -23.62
N ALA A 89 26.51 15.52 -24.70
CA ALA A 89 26.03 15.81 -26.04
C ALA A 89 24.71 15.07 -26.31
N PHE A 90 23.60 15.61 -25.80
CA PHE A 90 22.29 14.93 -25.87
C PHE A 90 21.76 14.78 -27.30
N GLY A 91 21.98 15.75 -28.19
CA GLY A 91 21.53 15.70 -29.58
C GLY A 91 20.04 15.35 -29.70
N GLU A 92 19.69 14.47 -30.65
CA GLU A 92 18.31 14.00 -30.85
C GLU A 92 17.78 13.12 -29.70
N ALA A 93 18.66 12.62 -28.82
CA ALA A 93 18.22 11.79 -27.70
C ALA A 93 17.38 12.59 -26.69
N GLU A 94 17.61 13.90 -26.55
CA GLU A 94 16.90 14.77 -25.61
C GLU A 94 15.38 14.69 -25.77
N GLN A 95 14.89 14.64 -27.01
CA GLN A 95 13.46 14.56 -27.30
C GLN A 95 12.83 13.24 -26.84
N ARG A 96 13.63 12.16 -26.83
CA ARG A 96 13.21 10.80 -26.47
C ARG A 96 13.43 10.47 -25.00
N MET A 97 14.14 11.32 -24.23
CA MET A 97 14.47 11.08 -22.82
C MET A 97 13.27 11.08 -21.90
N LEU A 98 12.20 11.77 -22.27
CA LEU A 98 11.00 11.89 -21.44
C LEU A 98 9.78 11.33 -22.16
N THR A 99 8.97 10.61 -21.39
CA THR A 99 7.59 10.28 -21.73
C THR A 99 6.75 11.54 -21.57
N ARG A 100 6.26 12.10 -22.68
CA ARG A 100 5.56 13.41 -22.69
C ARG A 100 4.04 13.28 -22.78
N GLU A 101 3.56 12.23 -23.42
CA GLU A 101 2.15 12.00 -23.67
C GLU A 101 1.72 10.64 -23.13
N TYR A 102 0.43 10.52 -22.81
CA TYR A 102 -0.15 9.26 -22.37
C TYR A 102 -0.78 8.54 -23.56
N GLU A 103 -0.05 7.60 -24.14
CA GLU A 103 -0.40 6.83 -25.32
C GLU A 103 -0.95 5.44 -24.95
N GLY A 104 -1.95 5.40 -24.07
CA GLY A 104 -2.57 4.17 -23.59
C GLY A 104 -1.66 3.30 -22.71
N ALA A 105 -1.99 2.01 -22.61
CA ALA A 105 -1.37 1.07 -21.66
C ALA A 105 0.16 0.94 -21.78
N LYS A 106 0.75 1.19 -22.96
CA LYS A 106 2.21 1.21 -23.13
C LYS A 106 2.88 2.30 -22.29
N THR A 107 2.21 3.42 -22.09
CA THR A 107 2.70 4.49 -21.21
C THR A 107 2.72 4.02 -19.76
N LEU A 108 1.64 3.36 -19.32
CA LEU A 108 1.56 2.79 -17.98
C LEU A 108 2.69 1.79 -17.69
N GLU A 109 2.99 0.91 -18.65
CA GLU A 109 4.11 -0.04 -18.55
C GLU A 109 5.48 0.65 -18.49
N LYS A 110 5.68 1.77 -19.21
CA LYS A 110 6.89 2.59 -19.08
C LYS A 110 7.01 3.19 -17.67
N LEU A 111 5.93 3.76 -17.15
CA LEU A 111 5.91 4.34 -15.80
C LEU A 111 6.22 3.28 -14.73
N LYS A 112 5.64 2.08 -14.85
CA LYS A 112 5.92 0.95 -13.96
C LYS A 112 7.40 0.57 -13.99
N ARG A 113 7.99 0.41 -15.17
CA ARG A 113 9.42 0.09 -15.32
C ARG A 113 10.34 1.18 -14.74
N ALA A 114 10.03 2.45 -15.00
CA ALA A 114 10.78 3.56 -14.42
C ALA A 114 10.64 3.60 -12.88
N ALA A 115 9.45 3.29 -12.36
CA ALA A 115 9.19 3.23 -10.93
C ALA A 115 9.90 2.07 -10.22
N SER A 116 9.99 0.90 -10.84
CA SER A 116 10.69 -0.27 -10.29
C SER A 116 12.16 0.00 -9.95
N LEU A 117 12.82 0.95 -10.63
CA LEU A 117 14.19 1.35 -10.31
C LEU A 117 14.34 1.98 -8.91
N TYR A 118 13.24 2.41 -8.31
CA TYR A 118 13.18 3.01 -6.98
C TYR A 118 12.53 2.10 -5.94
N SER A 119 12.22 0.86 -6.32
CA SER A 119 11.64 -0.15 -5.43
C SER A 119 12.75 -0.94 -4.73
N GLY A 120 12.50 -1.28 -3.48
CA GLY A 120 13.35 -2.16 -2.70
C GLY A 120 12.59 -3.44 -2.37
N ARG A 121 13.34 -4.51 -2.04
CA ARG A 121 12.78 -5.85 -1.76
C ARG A 121 11.61 -5.85 -0.78
N GLU A 122 11.68 -5.01 0.26
CA GLU A 122 10.58 -4.89 1.22
C GLU A 122 9.30 -4.40 0.53
N LYS A 123 9.37 -3.29 -0.20
CA LYS A 123 8.22 -2.73 -0.93
C LYS A 123 7.68 -3.66 -2.02
N GLU A 124 8.55 -4.40 -2.69
CA GLU A 124 8.16 -5.40 -3.68
C GLU A 124 7.36 -6.52 -3.03
N GLY A 125 7.83 -7.06 -1.89
CA GLY A 125 7.11 -8.08 -1.15
C GLY A 125 5.75 -7.60 -0.64
N VAL A 126 5.68 -6.41 -0.04
CA VAL A 126 4.41 -5.78 0.40
C VAL A 126 3.43 -5.65 -0.76
N HIS A 127 3.92 -5.24 -1.94
CA HIS A 127 3.10 -5.12 -3.14
C HIS A 127 2.58 -6.47 -3.64
N GLU A 128 3.41 -7.51 -3.63
CA GLU A 128 2.99 -8.88 -3.97
C GLU A 128 1.91 -9.38 -3.00
N ILE A 129 2.10 -9.22 -1.70
CA ILE A 129 1.08 -9.57 -0.67
C ILE A 129 -0.24 -8.84 -0.93
N ALA A 130 -0.19 -7.53 -1.14
CA ALA A 130 -1.38 -6.72 -1.35
C ALA A 130 -2.14 -7.08 -2.63
N THR A 131 -1.43 -7.39 -3.72
CA THR A 131 -2.05 -7.74 -5.01
C THR A 131 -2.56 -9.18 -5.03
N SER A 132 -1.97 -10.09 -4.26
CA SER A 132 -2.45 -11.47 -4.10
C SER A 132 -3.64 -11.60 -3.14
N ASN A 133 -3.87 -10.63 -2.26
CA ASN A 133 -4.95 -10.66 -1.27
C ASN A 133 -6.02 -9.59 -1.50
N ARG A 134 -7.19 -10.02 -2.04
CA ARG A 134 -8.33 -9.13 -2.33
C ARG A 134 -9.01 -8.53 -1.09
N SER A 135 -8.64 -8.96 0.11
CA SER A 135 -9.11 -8.37 1.36
C SER A 135 -8.29 -7.16 1.79
N VAL A 136 -7.13 -6.92 1.18
CA VAL A 136 -6.32 -5.71 1.41
C VAL A 136 -7.01 -4.50 0.78
N VAL A 137 -7.18 -3.45 1.57
CA VAL A 137 -7.96 -2.24 1.21
C VAL A 137 -7.16 -0.94 1.27
N ASP A 138 -6.00 -0.93 1.94
CA ASP A 138 -5.08 0.22 1.89
C ASP A 138 -3.63 -0.25 2.08
N VAL A 139 -2.71 0.56 1.57
CA VAL A 139 -1.26 0.44 1.76
C VAL A 139 -0.68 1.80 2.09
N GLU A 140 0.53 1.87 2.66
CA GLU A 140 1.21 3.15 2.95
C GLU A 140 0.34 4.09 3.82
N ILE A 141 -0.06 3.58 4.98
CA ILE A 141 -1.06 4.20 5.85
C ILE A 141 -0.37 5.11 6.86
N ALA A 142 -0.49 6.42 6.63
CA ALA A 142 -0.14 7.43 7.62
C ALA A 142 -1.35 7.76 8.49
N ILE A 143 -1.20 7.65 9.81
CA ILE A 143 -2.13 8.18 10.80
C ILE A 143 -1.41 9.27 11.60
N ASN A 144 -2.14 10.34 11.92
CA ASN A 144 -1.58 11.43 12.71
C ASN A 144 -1.34 10.96 14.15
N ALA A 145 -0.12 11.08 14.65
CA ALA A 145 0.20 10.74 16.04
C ALA A 145 -0.03 11.91 17.02
N SER A 146 -0.41 13.09 16.53
CA SER A 146 -0.63 14.26 17.37
C SER A 146 -1.75 14.01 18.39
N GLY A 147 -1.39 14.00 19.67
CA GLY A 147 -2.32 13.76 20.79
C GLY A 147 -2.29 12.33 21.32
N ALA A 148 -1.57 11.40 20.67
CA ALA A 148 -1.37 10.06 21.20
C ALA A 148 -0.35 10.09 22.35
N PRO A 149 -0.71 9.58 23.55
CA PRO A 149 0.19 9.60 24.70
C PRO A 149 1.47 8.81 24.45
N GLY A 150 2.63 9.45 24.67
CA GLY A 150 3.94 8.79 24.58
C GLY A 150 4.43 8.50 23.15
N VAL A 151 3.70 8.92 22.12
CA VAL A 151 4.08 8.71 20.71
C VAL A 151 4.73 9.96 20.13
N GLY A 152 5.83 9.77 19.40
CA GLY A 152 6.51 10.86 18.69
C GLY A 152 5.62 11.48 17.59
N ARG A 153 5.88 12.75 17.23
CA ARG A 153 5.09 13.44 16.19
C ARG A 153 5.20 12.79 14.80
N SER A 154 6.29 12.07 14.53
CA SER A 154 6.53 11.38 13.27
C SER A 154 6.45 9.88 13.48
N LEU A 155 5.30 9.31 13.17
CA LEU A 155 5.08 7.88 13.16
C LEU A 155 5.31 7.34 11.73
N PRO A 156 6.04 6.23 11.54
CA PRO A 156 6.13 5.58 10.25
C PRO A 156 4.75 5.19 9.71
N ARG A 157 4.69 4.91 8.40
CA ARG A 157 3.45 4.42 7.78
C ARG A 157 3.31 2.94 8.03
N MET A 158 2.11 2.49 8.39
CA MET A 158 1.80 1.06 8.38
C MET A 158 1.71 0.57 6.93
N ASP A 159 2.18 -0.65 6.69
CA ASP A 159 2.32 -1.16 5.33
C ASP A 159 1.00 -1.54 4.68
N LEU A 160 0.12 -2.24 5.41
CA LEU A 160 -1.12 -2.81 4.90
C LEU A 160 -2.30 -2.61 5.85
N ALA A 161 -3.50 -2.52 5.28
CA ALA A 161 -4.76 -2.75 6.00
C ALA A 161 -5.64 -3.72 5.22
N ASN A 162 -6.23 -4.69 5.90
CA ASN A 162 -7.16 -5.66 5.33
C ASN A 162 -8.42 -5.85 6.20
N PHE A 163 -9.50 -6.29 5.56
CA PHE A 163 -10.68 -6.77 6.26
C PHE A 163 -10.61 -8.28 6.48
N GLU A 164 -10.79 -8.73 7.73
CA GLU A 164 -10.82 -10.14 8.09
C GLU A 164 -12.20 -10.52 8.64
N THR A 165 -12.85 -11.49 8.03
CA THR A 165 -14.11 -12.04 8.56
C THR A 165 -13.80 -12.90 9.79
N THR A 166 -14.49 -12.61 10.89
CA THR A 166 -14.41 -13.35 12.16
C THR A 166 -15.80 -13.80 12.60
N ALA A 167 -15.87 -14.64 13.63
CA ALA A 167 -17.13 -15.01 14.26
C ALA A 167 -17.90 -13.81 14.84
N SER A 168 -17.20 -12.70 15.16
CA SER A 168 -17.74 -11.47 15.73
C SER A 168 -17.95 -10.35 14.71
N GLY A 169 -17.93 -10.65 13.41
CA GLY A 169 -18.04 -9.66 12.33
C GLY A 169 -16.71 -9.41 11.62
N ILE A 170 -16.56 -8.23 11.02
CA ILE A 170 -15.41 -7.90 10.16
C ILE A 170 -14.38 -7.09 10.94
N ASP A 171 -13.19 -7.63 11.14
CA ASP A 171 -12.08 -6.90 11.74
C ASP A 171 -11.36 -6.06 10.66
N LEU A 172 -11.09 -4.79 10.95
CA LEU A 172 -10.07 -4.03 10.23
C LEU A 172 -8.72 -4.30 10.88
N VAL A 173 -7.82 -4.94 10.16
CA VAL A 173 -6.50 -5.34 10.65
C VAL A 173 -5.42 -4.59 9.90
N PHE A 174 -4.45 -4.05 10.65
CA PHE A 174 -3.27 -3.39 10.13
C PHE A 174 -2.07 -4.33 10.24
N TRP A 175 -1.22 -4.36 9.22
CA TRP A 175 0.00 -5.16 9.23
C TRP A 175 1.19 -4.29 8.91
N GLU A 176 2.23 -4.45 9.72
CA GLU A 176 3.59 -4.06 9.40
C GLU A 176 4.30 -5.28 8.83
N ALA A 177 5.06 -5.09 7.75
CA ALA A 177 5.70 -6.14 7.00
C ALA A 177 7.21 -5.93 6.97
N LYS A 178 7.98 -6.98 7.25
CA LYS A 178 9.45 -6.93 7.27
C LYS A 178 10.02 -8.13 6.54
N THR A 179 11.09 -7.91 5.79
CA THR A 179 11.92 -9.03 5.34
C THR A 179 12.60 -9.68 6.55
N PHE A 180 12.84 -10.99 6.52
CA PHE A 180 13.44 -11.73 7.62
C PHE A 180 14.84 -11.23 7.99
N SER A 181 15.58 -10.71 7.01
CA SER A 181 16.88 -10.08 7.20
C SER A 181 16.82 -8.68 7.80
N ASN A 182 15.63 -8.13 8.06
CA ASN A 182 15.49 -6.78 8.57
C ASN A 182 16.00 -6.72 10.03
N PRO A 183 17.03 -5.91 10.34
CA PRO A 183 17.63 -5.85 11.67
C PRO A 183 16.68 -5.31 12.75
N GLU A 184 15.57 -4.66 12.37
CA GLU A 184 14.55 -4.19 13.31
C GLU A 184 13.82 -5.32 14.05
N LEU A 185 13.82 -6.54 13.47
CA LEU A 185 13.28 -7.74 14.11
C LEU A 185 14.09 -8.17 15.34
N GLU A 186 15.35 -7.76 15.44
CA GLU A 186 16.25 -8.13 16.55
C GLU A 186 16.49 -6.99 17.53
N ASN A 187 16.52 -5.73 17.05
CA ASN A 187 16.84 -4.57 17.90
C ASN A 187 15.63 -3.97 18.64
N GLY A 188 14.44 -4.54 18.45
CA GLY A 188 13.21 -4.16 19.16
C GLY A 188 12.51 -2.89 18.67
N LYS A 189 13.05 -2.19 17.66
CA LYS A 189 12.40 -1.00 17.06
C LYS A 189 11.00 -1.30 16.55
N ILE A 190 10.81 -2.47 15.93
CA ILE A 190 9.52 -2.90 15.40
C ILE A 190 8.45 -3.04 16.50
N PHE A 191 8.83 -3.48 17.69
CA PHE A 191 7.92 -3.63 18.82
C PHE A 191 7.49 -2.28 19.39
N HIS A 192 8.42 -1.31 19.44
CA HIS A 192 8.10 0.07 19.79
C HIS A 192 7.15 0.71 18.78
N GLN A 193 7.41 0.51 17.48
CA GLN A 193 6.55 0.99 16.40
C GLN A 193 5.13 0.41 16.49
N ILE A 194 5.00 -0.91 16.72
CA ILE A 194 3.69 -1.56 16.93
C ILE A 194 2.99 -0.99 18.16
N LYS A 195 3.70 -0.79 19.27
CA LYS A 195 3.13 -0.15 20.47
C LYS A 195 2.59 1.25 20.16
N ASP A 196 3.31 2.04 19.39
CA ASP A 196 2.89 3.39 19.01
C ASP A 196 1.67 3.36 18.07
N TYR A 197 1.64 2.44 17.11
CA TYR A 197 0.47 2.22 16.25
C TYR A 197 -0.79 1.91 17.08
N ARG A 198 -0.66 1.07 18.11
CA ARG A 198 -1.78 0.73 19.00
C ARG A 198 -2.38 1.96 19.68
N ALA A 199 -1.53 2.83 20.23
CA ALA A 199 -1.96 4.06 20.88
C ALA A 199 -2.68 5.01 19.90
N VAL A 200 -2.18 5.10 18.66
CA VAL A 200 -2.76 5.96 17.62
C VAL A 200 -4.09 5.39 17.08
N ILE A 201 -4.22 4.07 16.92
CA ILE A 201 -5.48 3.44 16.52
C ILE A 201 -6.58 3.67 17.56
N ASP A 202 -6.26 3.52 18.85
CA ASP A 202 -7.25 3.78 19.90
C ASP A 202 -7.75 5.23 19.88
N LEU A 203 -6.82 6.18 19.71
CA LEU A 203 -7.15 7.60 19.65
C LEU A 203 -8.08 7.94 18.46
N HIS A 204 -7.83 7.32 17.31
CA HIS A 204 -8.52 7.63 16.06
C HIS A 204 -9.60 6.62 15.66
N LYS A 205 -10.02 5.75 16.57
CA LYS A 205 -10.89 4.59 16.28
C LYS A 205 -12.15 4.94 15.47
N THR A 206 -12.87 5.98 15.87
CA THR A 206 -14.11 6.42 15.18
C THR A 206 -13.82 6.97 13.79
N GLU A 207 -12.73 7.73 13.65
CA GLU A 207 -12.31 8.30 12.38
C GLU A 207 -11.82 7.23 11.41
N ILE A 208 -11.14 6.20 11.92
CA ILE A 208 -10.72 5.01 11.18
C ILE A 208 -11.95 4.22 10.70
N ASP A 209 -12.94 3.98 11.57
CA ASP A 209 -14.17 3.28 11.19
C ASP A 209 -14.88 3.97 10.00
N ASP A 210 -15.20 5.26 10.16
CA ASP A 210 -15.88 6.03 9.13
C ASP A 210 -15.04 6.11 7.83
N SER A 211 -13.73 6.31 7.96
CA SER A 211 -12.81 6.35 6.82
C SER A 211 -12.80 5.05 6.02
N TYR A 212 -12.67 3.89 6.67
CA TYR A 212 -12.55 2.61 5.97
C TYR A 212 -13.88 2.10 5.42
N ARG A 213 -15.03 2.54 5.95
CA ARG A 213 -16.33 2.37 5.28
C ARG A 213 -16.36 3.07 3.93
N TRP A 214 -15.87 4.31 3.87
CA TRP A 214 -15.76 5.05 2.61
C TRP A 214 -14.75 4.42 1.65
N VAL A 215 -13.60 3.96 2.15
CA VAL A 215 -12.63 3.21 1.34
C VAL A 215 -13.28 1.98 0.71
N ALA A 216 -14.00 1.16 1.50
CA ALA A 216 -14.68 -0.02 1.01
C ALA A 216 -15.70 0.32 -0.11
N LYS A 217 -16.48 1.38 0.10
CA LYS A 217 -17.44 1.88 -0.89
C LYS A 217 -16.74 2.30 -2.18
N ASN A 218 -15.70 3.13 -2.09
CA ASN A 218 -14.98 3.61 -3.26
C ASN A 218 -14.27 2.49 -4.03
N LEU A 219 -13.69 1.50 -3.34
CA LEU A 219 -13.08 0.34 -3.99
C LEU A 219 -14.11 -0.54 -4.69
N THR A 220 -15.30 -0.72 -4.10
CA THR A 220 -16.42 -1.45 -4.73
C THR A 220 -16.88 -0.75 -6.00
N GLU A 221 -17.09 0.58 -5.96
CA GLU A 221 -17.44 1.40 -7.13
C GLU A 221 -16.38 1.26 -8.24
N MET A 222 -15.09 1.36 -7.90
CA MET A 222 -14.01 1.21 -8.88
C MET A 222 -13.92 -0.21 -9.47
N ALA A 223 -14.24 -1.24 -8.67
CA ALA A 223 -14.32 -2.61 -9.18
C ALA A 223 -15.46 -2.76 -10.21
N GLU A 224 -16.63 -2.16 -9.96
CA GLU A 224 -17.73 -2.11 -10.92
C GLU A 224 -17.33 -1.39 -12.22
N TRP A 225 -16.63 -0.26 -12.11
CA TRP A 225 -16.17 0.51 -13.27
C TRP A 225 -15.05 -0.17 -14.06
N SER A 226 -14.38 -1.16 -13.47
CA SER A 226 -13.25 -1.86 -14.10
C SER A 226 -13.66 -2.88 -15.17
N ASN A 227 -14.95 -3.04 -15.47
CA ASN A 227 -15.45 -3.99 -16.45
C ASN A 227 -14.95 -5.44 -16.23
N GLY A 228 -14.89 -5.86 -14.96
CA GLY A 228 -14.49 -7.22 -14.57
C GLY A 228 -12.98 -7.45 -14.42
N HIS A 229 -12.14 -6.44 -14.68
CA HIS A 229 -10.70 -6.54 -14.47
C HIS A 229 -10.30 -6.54 -12.98
N ARG A 230 -11.12 -5.92 -12.13
CA ARG A 230 -10.93 -5.87 -10.68
C ARG A 230 -12.14 -6.45 -9.96
N SER A 231 -11.88 -6.98 -8.78
CA SER A 231 -12.90 -7.45 -7.84
C SER A 231 -12.43 -7.20 -6.42
N VAL A 232 -13.38 -7.08 -5.50
CA VAL A 232 -13.12 -6.95 -4.06
C VAL A 232 -13.52 -8.25 -3.35
N ALA A 233 -12.91 -8.54 -2.20
CA ALA A 233 -13.33 -9.66 -1.37
C ALA A 233 -14.74 -9.42 -0.78
N GLU A 234 -15.42 -10.50 -0.40
CA GLU A 234 -16.78 -10.45 0.17
C GLU A 234 -16.87 -9.50 1.37
N ALA A 235 -15.89 -9.54 2.28
CA ALA A 235 -15.83 -8.65 3.44
C ALA A 235 -15.80 -7.16 3.03
N VAL A 236 -15.04 -6.80 1.99
CA VAL A 236 -14.99 -5.42 1.48
C VAL A 236 -16.37 -5.00 0.97
N GLY A 237 -17.03 -5.87 0.20
CA GLY A 237 -18.38 -5.63 -0.31
C GLY A 237 -19.44 -5.52 0.80
N ALA A 238 -19.32 -6.32 1.87
CA ALA A 238 -20.19 -6.24 3.04
C ALA A 238 -20.02 -4.90 3.78
N VAL A 239 -18.78 -4.46 4.03
CA VAL A 239 -18.50 -3.17 4.66
C VAL A 239 -19.01 -2.01 3.80
N ALA A 240 -18.84 -2.07 2.48
CA ALA A 240 -19.38 -1.08 1.55
C ALA A 240 -20.92 -0.95 1.63
N LYS A 241 -21.62 -2.05 1.96
CA LYS A 241 -23.08 -2.11 2.16
C LYS A 241 -23.53 -1.72 3.58
N GLY A 242 -22.60 -1.42 4.47
CA GLY A 242 -22.90 -0.94 5.82
C GLY A 242 -22.63 -1.93 6.95
N GLU A 243 -22.06 -3.11 6.66
CA GLU A 243 -21.65 -4.07 7.71
C GLU A 243 -20.72 -3.38 8.72
N LYS A 244 -20.82 -3.79 10.00
CA LYS A 244 -20.01 -3.16 11.04
C LYS A 244 -18.57 -3.65 10.97
N ILE A 245 -17.62 -2.72 11.06
CA ILE A 245 -16.21 -3.04 11.22
C ILE A 245 -15.78 -2.93 12.68
N ASN A 246 -14.92 -3.85 13.09
CA ASN A 246 -14.29 -3.88 14.39
C ASN A 246 -12.90 -3.25 14.26
N VAL A 247 -12.80 -1.99 14.69
CA VAL A 247 -11.51 -1.29 14.82
C VAL A 247 -10.99 -1.49 16.25
N SER A 248 -9.77 -1.99 16.39
CA SER A 248 -9.18 -2.30 17.69
C SER A 248 -7.66 -2.13 17.65
N ASN A 249 -7.05 -1.60 18.70
CA ASN A 249 -5.59 -1.64 18.86
C ASN A 249 -5.02 -3.06 18.88
N ALA A 250 -5.83 -4.09 19.18
CA ALA A 250 -5.42 -5.47 19.13
C ALA A 250 -5.35 -6.03 17.69
N ASN A 251 -5.86 -5.27 16.72
CA ASN A 251 -5.85 -5.62 15.30
C ASN A 251 -4.66 -4.99 14.57
N ILE A 252 -3.48 -5.08 15.18
CA ILE A 252 -2.20 -4.79 14.54
C ILE A 252 -1.36 -6.07 14.58
N GLY A 253 -0.77 -6.41 13.44
CA GLY A 253 0.09 -7.58 13.31
C GLY A 253 1.44 -7.30 12.66
N LEU A 254 2.30 -8.30 12.75
CA LEU A 254 3.61 -8.33 12.11
C LEU A 254 3.66 -9.49 11.12
N LEU A 255 4.02 -9.19 9.88
CA LEU A 255 4.28 -10.14 8.82
C LEU A 255 5.78 -10.17 8.52
N VAL A 256 6.42 -11.31 8.74
CA VAL A 256 7.83 -11.55 8.41
C VAL A 256 7.90 -12.47 7.20
N TYR A 257 8.68 -12.10 6.19
CA TYR A 257 8.79 -12.88 4.96
C TYR A 257 10.20 -12.88 4.33
N ASP A 258 10.38 -13.57 3.19
CA ASP A 258 11.67 -13.69 2.47
C ASP A 258 12.73 -14.46 3.26
N PHE A 259 12.45 -15.75 3.54
CA PHE A 259 13.38 -16.65 4.25
C PHE A 259 13.30 -18.11 3.81
N THR A 260 14.40 -18.84 3.98
CA THR A 260 14.48 -20.29 3.76
C THR A 260 14.11 -21.08 5.01
N ALA A 261 13.84 -22.38 4.87
CA ALA A 261 13.63 -23.29 6.01
C ALA A 261 14.81 -23.26 6.99
N ASP A 262 16.04 -23.27 6.47
CA ASP A 262 17.26 -23.20 7.29
C ASP A 262 17.37 -21.89 8.08
N GLN A 263 16.89 -20.77 7.53
CA GLN A 263 16.83 -19.50 8.24
C GLN A 263 15.75 -19.51 9.32
N ARG A 264 14.57 -20.05 9.01
CA ARG A 264 13.42 -20.19 9.95
C ARG A 264 13.80 -21.03 11.17
N ASP A 265 14.44 -22.17 10.93
CA ASP A 265 14.71 -23.18 11.95
C ASP A 265 16.03 -22.94 12.70
N ARG A 266 16.79 -21.91 12.28
CA ARG A 266 18.03 -21.52 12.94
C ARG A 266 17.74 -21.07 14.37
N LYS A 267 18.35 -21.79 15.31
CA LYS A 267 18.33 -21.46 16.72
C LYS A 267 19.52 -20.60 17.11
N ASP A 268 19.29 -19.68 18.04
CA ASP A 268 20.34 -18.95 18.73
C ASP A 268 20.98 -19.79 19.86
N LYS A 269 21.89 -19.15 20.60
CA LYS A 269 22.57 -19.74 21.77
C LYS A 269 21.62 -20.17 22.89
N ASP A 270 20.42 -19.59 22.95
CA ASP A 270 19.39 -19.86 23.95
C ASP A 270 18.39 -20.91 23.44
N GLY A 271 18.63 -21.48 22.26
CA GLY A 271 17.80 -22.51 21.64
C GLY A 271 16.53 -21.99 20.97
N LYS A 272 16.39 -20.67 20.81
CA LYS A 272 15.21 -20.01 20.26
C LYS A 272 15.39 -19.64 18.80
N THR A 273 14.34 -19.77 18.01
CA THR A 273 14.28 -19.22 16.64
C THR A 273 13.94 -17.73 16.68
N LEU A 274 14.12 -17.03 15.56
CA LEU A 274 13.64 -15.64 15.44
C LEU A 274 12.12 -15.54 15.69
N ASN A 275 11.35 -16.52 15.21
CA ASN A 275 9.91 -16.58 15.40
C ASN A 275 9.54 -16.65 16.89
N ASP A 276 10.23 -17.49 17.67
CA ASP A 276 9.98 -17.62 19.10
C ASP A 276 10.19 -16.28 19.81
N ARG A 277 11.31 -15.58 19.52
CA ARG A 277 11.63 -14.28 20.13
C ARG A 277 10.62 -13.19 19.75
N VAL A 278 10.18 -13.17 18.49
CA VAL A 278 9.17 -12.22 18.01
C VAL A 278 7.83 -12.49 18.68
N ILE A 279 7.42 -13.75 18.82
CA ILE A 279 6.19 -14.14 19.51
C ILE A 279 6.22 -13.70 20.97
N GLU A 280 7.31 -13.99 21.69
CA GLU A 280 7.48 -13.58 23.08
C GLU A 280 7.41 -12.06 23.25
N SER A 281 8.17 -11.32 22.43
CA SER A 281 8.23 -9.85 22.50
C SER A 281 6.88 -9.19 22.20
N LEU A 282 6.10 -9.76 21.28
CA LEU A 282 4.78 -9.28 20.91
C LEU A 282 3.69 -9.70 21.90
N ALA A 283 3.83 -10.85 22.55
CA ALA A 283 2.93 -11.28 23.62
C ALA A 283 2.95 -10.30 24.79
N ASP A 284 4.12 -9.77 25.15
CA ASP A 284 4.27 -8.72 26.17
C ASP A 284 3.53 -7.42 25.82
N LEU A 285 3.28 -7.17 24.53
CA LEU A 285 2.51 -6.04 24.02
C LEU A 285 1.00 -6.36 23.84
N GLY A 286 0.55 -7.55 24.26
CA GLY A 286 -0.82 -8.00 24.07
C GLY A 286 -1.18 -8.22 22.60
N VAL A 287 -0.20 -8.55 21.75
CA VAL A 287 -0.42 -8.95 20.36
C VAL A 287 -0.50 -10.48 20.33
N GLY A 288 -1.69 -11.01 20.03
CA GLY A 288 -1.93 -12.45 20.02
C GLY A 288 -1.22 -13.15 18.85
N PRO A 289 -0.97 -14.47 18.95
CA PRO A 289 -0.24 -15.24 17.92
C PRO A 289 -0.94 -15.21 16.55
N LYS A 290 -2.27 -15.00 16.52
CA LYS A 290 -3.02 -14.82 15.26
C LYS A 290 -2.65 -13.54 14.49
N ARG A 291 -1.93 -12.60 15.10
CA ARG A 291 -1.44 -11.35 14.50
C ARG A 291 0.05 -11.41 14.17
N ILE A 292 0.63 -12.62 14.16
CA ILE A 292 2.01 -12.86 13.78
C ILE A 292 2.01 -13.85 12.62
N ARG A 293 2.73 -13.53 11.56
CA ARG A 293 2.81 -14.36 10.36
C ARG A 293 4.26 -14.45 9.91
N PHE A 294 4.75 -15.67 9.72
CA PHE A 294 6.05 -15.97 9.14
C PHE A 294 5.84 -16.72 7.84
N LYS A 295 6.38 -16.22 6.74
CA LYS A 295 6.19 -16.80 5.41
C LYS A 295 7.46 -16.80 4.55
N GLY A 296 7.93 -17.98 4.17
CA GLY A 296 9.21 -18.10 3.45
C GLY A 296 9.24 -17.41 2.07
N THR A 297 8.12 -17.43 1.33
CA THR A 297 7.99 -16.80 0.00
C THR A 297 6.87 -15.76 -0.01
N THR A 298 7.01 -14.75 -0.86
CA THR A 298 5.98 -13.74 -1.11
C THR A 298 4.87 -14.20 -2.06
N LYS A 299 5.18 -15.21 -2.88
CA LYS A 299 4.25 -15.82 -3.83
C LYS A 299 3.13 -16.56 -3.10
N ASP A 300 1.89 -16.26 -3.50
CA ASP A 300 0.64 -16.83 -2.96
C ASP A 300 0.36 -16.49 -1.48
N LEU A 301 0.79 -15.31 -1.04
CA LEU A 301 0.53 -14.82 0.32
C LEU A 301 -0.90 -14.32 0.52
N TYR A 302 -1.72 -15.18 1.09
CA TYR A 302 -2.95 -14.78 1.77
C TYR A 302 -2.61 -14.43 3.24
N ILE A 303 -2.93 -13.20 3.64
CA ILE A 303 -2.93 -12.75 5.04
C ILE A 303 -4.35 -12.77 5.60
#